data_AF-A0A1S1Q1F3-F1
#
_entry.id   AF-A0A1S1Q1F3-F1
#
_cell.length_a   1.000
_cell.length_b   1.000
_cell.length_c   1.000
_cell.angle_alpha   90.00
_cell.angle_beta   90.00
_cell.angle_gamma   90.00
#
_symmetry.space_group_name_H-M   'P 1'
#
loop_
_entity.id
_entity.type
_entity.pdbx_description
1 polymer ?
#
loop_
_entity_poly.entity_id
_entity_poly.type
_entity_poly.pdbx_seq_one_letter_code
_entity_poly.pdbx_strand_id
1 'polypeptide(L)'
;MPRPARGNRQHSRRRPLRTWAARAGMLLACLAAVWATATVMAPTRADAHPLSTTAILLDATPDRVTGEVELPIDRLAIALDQPLTAATVARPAKLEELRRYVLSHTSAADQNGARWTVTAGGGRVENIDGVDHLVFDLVLQPPNGTAHDFQLSYDAIVHHLLSHQIIVLLRPHGSDSYTTVGVLDWQRHTIGVPAAGATPEQGFAAAVHLGVRHIAEGADHLLFLIMLLLPAPLLAHHGRWVSADNLRRSCWRVVHVVTAFAVGHSITLALAALGYISAPTRVVESLIALSILVSGVHAIRPLVPGGEAWIAAGFGLMHGLAFAALLGGLDLGHGSLIVELLGFNLGIELTQLMVVALLMPSLLVLSGTHIYPAARLTTAGIGIVLAAAWLAERTTLIASNPLNHVSDALIAHPFVVAGTVAVTAAVSWAIPGLRVGRAAESLGPPEV
;
A
#
# COMPACT_ATOMS: atom_id res chain seq x y z
N MET A 1 -77.76 -40.98 -8.87
CA MET A 1 -76.51 -41.55 -9.41
C MET A 1 -76.31 -41.04 -10.83
N PRO A 2 -75.09 -40.84 -11.36
CA PRO A 2 -73.77 -40.75 -10.72
C PRO A 2 -72.93 -39.51 -11.12
N ARG A 3 -71.89 -39.24 -10.32
CA ARG A 3 -70.75 -38.34 -10.62
C ARG A 3 -69.86 -38.92 -11.73
N PRO A 4 -69.12 -38.06 -12.43
CA PRO A 4 -67.69 -38.32 -12.68
C PRO A 4 -66.86 -37.03 -12.50
N ALA A 5 -65.54 -37.00 -12.39
CA ALA A 5 -64.54 -37.90 -11.82
C ALA A 5 -63.37 -36.95 -11.48
N ARG A 6 -62.69 -37.22 -10.36
CA ARG A 6 -61.48 -36.49 -9.93
C ARG A 6 -60.36 -36.67 -10.96
N GLY A 7 -59.92 -35.59 -11.59
CA GLY A 7 -58.67 -35.51 -12.36
C GLY A 7 -57.60 -34.77 -11.56
N ASN A 8 -56.89 -35.50 -10.72
CA ASN A 8 -55.77 -35.00 -9.93
C ASN A 8 -54.51 -34.89 -10.83
N ARG A 9 -54.04 -33.67 -11.13
CA ARG A 9 -52.66 -33.42 -11.59
C ARG A 9 -52.10 -32.16 -10.94
N GLN A 10 -51.88 -32.22 -9.63
CA GLN A 10 -50.85 -31.40 -9.01
C GLN A 10 -49.47 -31.92 -9.44
N HIS A 11 -48.89 -31.33 -10.49
CA HIS A 11 -47.44 -31.38 -10.65
C HIS A 11 -46.82 -30.48 -9.58
N SER A 12 -46.51 -31.07 -8.43
CA SER A 12 -45.61 -30.46 -7.45
C SER A 12 -44.22 -30.33 -8.09
N ARG A 13 -43.93 -29.19 -8.73
CA ARG A 13 -42.57 -28.75 -9.02
C ARG A 13 -41.89 -28.44 -7.68
N ARG A 14 -41.38 -29.47 -7.00
CA ARG A 14 -40.42 -29.31 -5.91
C ARG A 14 -39.17 -28.67 -6.53
N ARG A 15 -38.98 -27.37 -6.27
CA ARG A 15 -37.84 -26.57 -6.74
C ARG A 15 -36.52 -27.21 -6.28
N PRO A 16 -35.45 -27.14 -7.09
CA PRO A 16 -34.18 -27.83 -6.82
C PRO A 16 -33.31 -27.00 -5.87
N LEU A 17 -33.77 -26.76 -4.64
CA LEU A 17 -33.03 -25.99 -3.63
C LEU A 17 -31.77 -26.75 -3.13
N ARG A 18 -31.79 -28.09 -3.18
CA ARG A 18 -30.65 -28.95 -2.78
C ARG A 18 -29.46 -28.91 -3.74
N THR A 19 -29.67 -28.68 -5.04
CA THR A 19 -28.56 -28.67 -6.02
C THR A 19 -27.85 -27.32 -6.07
N TRP A 20 -28.54 -26.24 -5.71
CA TRP A 20 -27.97 -24.89 -5.60
C TRP A 20 -27.02 -24.74 -4.42
N ALA A 21 -27.43 -25.19 -3.23
CA ALA A 21 -26.57 -25.20 -2.05
C ALA A 21 -25.32 -26.07 -2.27
N ALA A 22 -25.47 -27.21 -2.95
CA ALA A 22 -24.36 -28.10 -3.28
C ALA A 22 -23.39 -27.49 -4.32
N ARG A 23 -23.89 -26.78 -5.34
CA ARG A 23 -23.06 -26.12 -6.38
C ARG A 23 -22.39 -24.85 -5.87
N ALA A 24 -23.08 -24.05 -5.05
CA ALA A 24 -22.51 -22.90 -4.37
C ALA A 24 -21.48 -23.32 -3.31
N GLY A 25 -21.73 -24.41 -2.58
CA GLY A 25 -20.78 -25.01 -1.65
C GLY A 25 -19.52 -25.54 -2.35
N MET A 26 -19.66 -26.12 -3.55
CA MET A 26 -18.52 -26.60 -4.34
C MET A 26 -17.67 -25.46 -4.92
N LEU A 27 -18.28 -24.35 -5.33
CA LEU A 27 -17.57 -23.14 -5.78
C LEU A 27 -16.92 -22.37 -4.61
N LEU A 28 -17.58 -22.28 -3.45
CA LEU A 28 -16.99 -21.76 -2.22
C LEU A 28 -15.82 -22.64 -1.75
N ALA A 29 -15.93 -23.97 -1.88
CA ALA A 29 -14.85 -24.90 -1.60
C ALA A 29 -13.70 -24.76 -2.62
N CYS A 30 -13.98 -24.50 -3.90
CA CYS A 30 -12.94 -24.21 -4.89
C CYS A 30 -12.27 -22.85 -4.65
N LEU A 31 -13.02 -21.81 -4.31
CA LEU A 31 -12.48 -20.49 -3.93
C LEU A 31 -11.64 -20.58 -2.66
N ALA A 32 -12.12 -21.30 -1.65
CA ALA A 32 -11.39 -21.58 -0.42
C ALA A 32 -10.17 -22.48 -0.67
N ALA A 33 -10.23 -23.44 -1.59
CA ALA A 33 -9.11 -24.31 -1.95
C ALA A 33 -8.04 -23.58 -2.77
N VAL A 34 -8.43 -22.63 -3.65
CA VAL A 34 -7.51 -21.74 -4.37
C VAL A 34 -6.85 -20.75 -3.41
N TRP A 35 -7.60 -20.22 -2.44
CA TRP A 35 -7.05 -19.42 -1.34
C TRP A 35 -6.13 -20.23 -0.41
N ALA A 36 -6.49 -21.47 -0.10
CA ALA A 36 -5.69 -22.39 0.71
C ALA A 36 -4.40 -22.82 -0.02
N THR A 37 -4.43 -22.98 -1.34
CA THR A 37 -3.22 -23.27 -2.13
C THR A 37 -2.32 -22.05 -2.30
N ALA A 38 -2.88 -20.84 -2.37
CA ALA A 38 -2.10 -19.59 -2.35
C ALA A 38 -1.42 -19.32 -0.99
N THR A 39 -1.97 -19.86 0.10
CA THR A 39 -1.43 -19.68 1.46
C THR A 39 -0.46 -20.77 1.91
N VAL A 40 -0.46 -21.96 1.28
CA VAL A 40 0.38 -23.11 1.69
C VAL A 40 1.74 -23.19 0.97
N MET A 41 2.01 -22.35 -0.03
CA MET A 41 3.24 -22.44 -0.85
C MET A 41 4.22 -21.26 -0.70
N ALA A 42 3.98 -20.29 0.20
CA ALA A 42 4.90 -19.18 0.41
C ALA A 42 5.92 -19.48 1.54
N PRO A 43 7.23 -19.32 1.31
CA PRO A 43 8.24 -19.52 2.33
C PRO A 43 8.11 -18.49 3.46
N THR A 44 8.42 -18.94 4.66
CA THR A 44 8.22 -18.27 5.94
C THR A 44 9.36 -17.31 6.27
N ARG A 45 9.04 -16.02 6.38
CA ARG A 45 9.54 -15.01 7.36
C ARG A 45 9.25 -13.62 6.80
N ALA A 46 8.35 -12.87 7.43
CA ALA A 46 8.30 -11.41 7.29
C ALA A 46 7.48 -10.79 8.44
N ASP A 47 8.03 -9.74 9.03
CA ASP A 47 7.50 -8.97 10.15
C ASP A 47 6.64 -7.79 9.67
N ALA A 48 5.63 -7.42 10.48
CA ALA A 48 4.75 -6.27 10.23
C ALA A 48 5.58 -5.00 9.93
N HIS A 49 5.25 -4.33 8.83
CA HIS A 49 5.97 -3.16 8.33
C HIS A 49 5.79 -1.90 9.21
N PRO A 50 6.87 -1.32 9.76
CA PRO A 50 6.99 0.13 9.93
C PRO A 50 7.47 0.81 8.64
N LEU A 51 7.00 2.02 8.36
CA LEU A 51 7.40 2.85 7.20
C LEU A 51 8.85 3.38 7.27
N SER A 52 9.70 2.82 8.12
CA SER A 52 11.07 3.28 8.33
C SER A 52 11.94 2.99 7.10
N THR A 53 12.30 4.02 6.35
CA THR A 53 13.18 3.94 5.18
C THR A 53 14.61 4.31 5.57
N THR A 54 15.57 3.95 4.72
CA THR A 54 16.92 4.51 4.83
C THR A 54 16.95 5.87 4.15
N ALA A 55 17.62 6.85 4.74
CA ALA A 55 17.92 8.12 4.10
C ALA A 55 19.43 8.25 3.88
N ILE A 56 19.83 8.72 2.70
CA ILE A 56 21.20 9.13 2.39
C ILE A 56 21.15 10.61 2.08
N LEU A 57 21.72 11.42 2.98
CA LEU A 57 21.74 12.87 2.87
C LEU A 57 23.14 13.28 2.42
N LEU A 58 23.26 13.87 1.24
CA LEU A 58 24.54 14.27 0.67
C LEU A 58 24.68 15.79 0.63
N ASP A 59 25.83 16.30 1.00
CA ASP A 59 26.21 17.71 0.90
C ASP A 59 27.37 17.83 -0.08
N ALA A 60 27.11 18.48 -1.22
CA ALA A 60 28.14 18.69 -2.23
C ALA A 60 29.04 19.88 -1.86
N THR A 61 30.35 19.66 -1.86
CA THR A 61 31.37 20.72 -1.85
C THR A 61 32.14 20.70 -3.19
N PRO A 62 32.91 21.74 -3.53
CA PRO A 62 33.65 21.77 -4.80
C PRO A 62 34.67 20.62 -4.94
N ASP A 63 35.20 20.12 -3.82
CA ASP A 63 36.31 19.17 -3.76
C ASP A 63 35.91 17.75 -3.36
N ARG A 64 34.76 17.58 -2.71
CA ARG A 64 34.26 16.28 -2.22
C ARG A 64 32.74 16.31 -2.03
N VAL A 65 32.16 15.15 -1.72
CA VAL A 65 30.78 15.06 -1.24
C VAL A 65 30.81 14.48 0.15
N THR A 66 30.27 15.19 1.13
CA THR A 66 30.06 14.68 2.49
C THR A 66 28.61 14.27 2.65
N GLY A 67 28.26 13.60 3.74
CA GLY A 67 26.87 13.29 3.99
C GLY A 67 26.67 12.36 5.17
N GLU A 68 25.45 11.90 5.32
CA GLU A 68 25.04 10.96 6.35
C GLU A 68 24.20 9.83 5.74
N VAL A 69 24.31 8.64 6.33
CA VAL A 69 23.40 7.54 6.04
C VAL A 69 22.68 7.13 7.31
N GLU A 70 21.36 7.20 7.27
CA GLU A 70 20.45 6.93 8.38
C GLU A 70 19.79 5.57 8.17
N LEU A 71 20.18 4.56 8.96
CA LEU A 71 19.67 3.20 8.83
C LEU A 71 18.71 2.87 9.98
N PRO A 72 17.43 2.56 9.73
CA PRO A 72 16.54 2.05 10.77
C PRO A 72 17.10 0.76 11.39
N ILE A 73 17.28 0.74 12.72
CA ILE A 73 17.93 -0.39 13.42
C ILE A 73 17.08 -1.67 13.33
N ASP A 74 15.76 -1.55 13.35
CA ASP A 74 14.82 -2.65 13.21
C ASP A 74 14.90 -3.30 11.81
N ARG A 75 15.06 -2.50 10.74
CA ARG A 75 15.26 -3.01 9.38
C ARG A 75 16.64 -3.60 9.18
N LEU A 76 17.65 -2.98 9.77
CA LEU A 76 19.01 -3.50 9.76
C LEU A 76 19.11 -4.84 10.51
N ALA A 77 18.36 -5.01 11.60
CA ALA A 77 18.26 -6.27 12.35
C ALA A 77 17.76 -7.42 11.46
N ILE A 78 16.69 -7.16 10.69
CA ILE A 78 16.12 -8.13 9.75
C ILE A 78 17.14 -8.44 8.64
N ALA A 79 17.74 -7.42 8.04
CA ALA A 79 18.69 -7.59 6.95
C ALA A 79 19.92 -8.42 7.36
N LEU A 80 20.37 -8.30 8.61
CA LEU A 80 21.52 -9.05 9.13
C LEU A 80 21.14 -10.38 9.79
N ASP A 81 19.85 -10.74 9.85
CA ASP A 81 19.30 -11.87 10.62
C ASP A 81 19.82 -11.90 12.07
N GLN A 82 19.88 -10.72 12.71
CA GLN A 82 20.44 -10.53 14.04
C GLN A 82 19.60 -9.57 14.88
N PRO A 83 19.32 -9.86 16.16
CA PRO A 83 18.61 -8.92 17.02
C PRO A 83 19.48 -7.69 17.31
N LEU A 84 19.10 -6.55 16.75
CA LEU A 84 19.74 -5.26 17.02
C LEU A 84 18.80 -4.34 17.80
N THR A 85 19.40 -3.53 18.67
CA THR A 85 18.79 -2.47 19.48
C THR A 85 19.76 -1.29 19.52
N ALA A 86 19.26 -0.10 19.88
CA ALA A 86 20.10 1.07 20.15
C ALA A 86 21.32 0.74 21.04
N ALA A 87 21.10 -0.03 22.11
CA ALA A 87 22.15 -0.40 23.05
C ALA A 87 23.19 -1.40 22.47
N THR A 88 22.79 -2.27 21.55
CA THR A 88 23.73 -3.24 20.94
C THR A 88 24.57 -2.59 19.85
N VAL A 89 23.97 -1.72 19.02
CA VAL A 89 24.69 -1.07 17.92
C VAL A 89 25.68 -0.02 18.43
N ALA A 90 25.40 0.60 19.58
CA ALA A 90 26.29 1.57 20.23
C ALA A 90 27.58 0.94 20.82
N ARG A 91 27.72 -0.39 20.85
CA ARG A 91 28.94 -1.03 21.37
C ARG A 91 30.09 -0.87 20.35
N PRO A 92 31.31 -0.45 20.77
CA PRO A 92 32.40 -0.12 19.83
C PRO A 92 32.72 -1.22 18.80
N ALA A 93 32.77 -2.49 19.24
CA ALA A 93 33.05 -3.61 18.35
C ALA A 93 31.93 -3.84 17.31
N LYS A 94 30.66 -3.68 17.73
CA LYS A 94 29.51 -3.83 16.84
C LYS A 94 29.39 -2.65 15.88
N LEU A 95 29.65 -1.44 16.37
CA LEU A 95 29.67 -0.23 15.56
C LEU A 95 30.71 -0.32 14.43
N GLU A 96 31.91 -0.83 14.73
CA GLU A 96 32.97 -1.10 13.74
C GLU A 96 32.56 -2.15 12.71
N GLU A 97 31.89 -3.21 13.15
CA GLU A 97 31.33 -4.23 12.25
C GLU A 97 30.30 -3.64 11.29
N LEU A 98 29.33 -2.88 11.82
CA LEU A 98 28.26 -2.26 11.04
C LEU A 98 28.80 -1.18 10.09
N ARG A 99 29.82 -0.42 10.49
CA ARG A 99 30.48 0.55 9.62
C ARG A 99 31.17 -0.11 8.43
N ARG A 100 31.88 -1.22 8.66
CA ARG A 100 32.49 -2.01 7.57
C ARG A 100 31.44 -2.58 6.63
N TYR A 101 30.32 -3.05 7.18
CA TYR A 101 29.18 -3.50 6.39
C TYR A 101 28.63 -2.36 5.52
N VAL A 102 28.31 -1.19 6.09
CA VAL A 102 27.85 -0.02 5.31
C VAL A 102 28.85 0.39 4.23
N LEU A 103 30.15 0.36 4.51
CA LEU A 103 31.18 0.65 3.51
C LEU A 103 31.24 -0.39 2.39
N SER A 104 31.03 -1.68 2.70
CA SER A 104 31.00 -2.73 1.67
C SER A 104 29.78 -2.64 0.74
N HIS A 105 28.72 -1.99 1.21
CA HIS A 105 27.49 -1.73 0.47
C HIS A 105 27.43 -0.33 -0.16
N THR A 106 28.46 0.50 -0.01
CA THR A 106 28.51 1.85 -0.58
C THR A 106 29.63 1.96 -1.60
N SER A 107 29.33 2.42 -2.81
CA SER A 107 30.37 2.80 -3.77
C SER A 107 29.96 4.03 -4.58
N ALA A 108 30.94 4.78 -5.03
CA ALA A 108 30.73 5.92 -5.92
C ALA A 108 31.74 5.88 -7.07
N ALA A 109 31.29 6.23 -8.27
CA ALA A 109 32.13 6.29 -9.46
C ALA A 109 31.69 7.41 -10.40
N ASP A 110 32.61 7.97 -11.18
CA ASP A 110 32.24 8.91 -12.24
C ASP A 110 31.57 8.22 -13.44
N GLN A 111 31.12 9.00 -14.42
CA GLN A 111 30.52 8.48 -15.66
C GLN A 111 31.49 7.63 -16.51
N ASN A 112 32.81 7.78 -16.30
CA ASN A 112 33.85 7.02 -16.98
C ASN A 112 34.26 5.75 -16.21
N GLY A 113 33.63 5.48 -15.05
CA GLY A 113 33.91 4.34 -14.19
C GLY A 113 35.09 4.52 -13.22
N ALA A 114 35.67 5.73 -13.10
CA ALA A 114 36.70 6.01 -12.12
C ALA A 114 36.08 6.02 -10.71
N ARG A 115 36.56 5.11 -9.85
CA ARG A 115 36.04 4.95 -8.49
C ARG A 115 36.46 6.11 -7.60
N TRP A 116 35.49 6.62 -6.85
CA TRP A 116 35.71 7.57 -5.77
C TRP A 116 36.09 6.81 -4.50
N THR A 117 36.89 7.44 -3.64
CA THR A 117 37.20 6.87 -2.33
C THR A 117 36.05 7.18 -1.38
N VAL A 118 35.39 6.14 -0.87
CA VAL A 118 34.32 6.29 0.12
C VAL A 118 34.87 5.92 1.49
N THR A 119 34.68 6.80 2.47
CA THR A 119 34.99 6.55 3.87
C THR A 119 33.77 6.83 4.73
N ALA A 120 33.65 6.09 5.84
CA ALA A 120 32.58 6.24 6.80
C ALA A 120 33.19 6.52 8.17
N GLY A 121 32.73 7.57 8.82
CA GLY A 121 33.13 8.02 10.14
C GLY A 121 31.97 7.95 11.14
N GLY A 122 32.27 8.34 12.38
CA GLY A 122 31.26 8.47 13.42
C GLY A 122 30.57 7.14 13.76
N GLY A 123 29.25 7.18 13.83
CA GLY A 123 28.40 6.09 14.28
C GLY A 123 27.66 6.46 15.56
N ARG A 124 26.40 6.90 15.40
CA ARG A 124 25.54 7.34 16.50
C ARG A 124 24.13 6.78 16.34
N VAL A 125 23.41 6.70 17.46
CA VAL A 125 21.99 6.32 17.43
C VAL A 125 21.16 7.57 17.58
N GLU A 126 20.25 7.80 16.65
CA GLU A 126 19.30 8.90 16.68
C GLU A 126 17.88 8.37 16.61
N ASN A 127 16.97 8.98 17.38
CA ASN A 127 15.56 8.64 17.28
C ASN A 127 14.91 9.58 16.26
N ILE A 128 14.53 9.02 15.11
CA ILE A 128 13.90 9.74 14.00
C ILE A 128 12.48 9.18 13.87
N ASP A 129 11.48 10.04 14.10
CA ASP A 129 10.05 9.70 14.04
C ASP A 129 9.63 8.48 14.89
N GLY A 130 10.24 8.35 16.07
CA GLY A 130 9.95 7.26 17.01
C GLY A 130 10.63 5.94 16.67
N VAL A 131 11.53 5.92 15.68
CA VAL A 131 12.34 4.77 15.29
C VAL A 131 13.82 5.08 15.52
N ASP A 132 14.54 4.18 16.20
CA ASP A 132 15.97 4.34 16.40
C ASP A 132 16.72 4.02 15.09
N HIS A 133 17.48 4.99 14.60
CA HIS A 133 18.33 4.91 13.44
C HIS A 133 19.80 4.87 13.85
N LEU A 134 20.58 4.07 13.14
CA LEU A 134 22.04 4.11 13.18
C LEU A 134 22.53 5.04 12.08
N VAL A 135 23.20 6.13 12.48
CA VAL A 135 23.68 7.17 11.57
C VAL A 135 25.20 7.11 11.44
N PHE A 136 25.69 7.07 10.19
CA PHE A 136 27.11 7.16 9.87
C PHE A 136 27.40 8.36 8.98
N ASP A 137 28.53 9.02 9.22
CA ASP A 137 28.99 10.13 8.40
C ASP A 137 29.75 9.56 7.19
N LEU A 138 29.39 9.96 5.98
CA LEU A 138 30.02 9.54 4.74
C LEU A 138 30.89 10.67 4.16
N VAL A 139 32.04 10.29 3.63
CA VAL A 139 32.89 11.17 2.81
C VAL A 139 33.25 10.45 1.52
N LEU A 140 32.81 11.02 0.40
CA LEU A 140 33.04 10.55 -0.96
C LEU A 140 34.04 11.50 -1.64
N GLN A 141 35.24 11.00 -1.89
CA GLN A 141 36.36 11.78 -2.43
C GLN A 141 36.61 11.42 -3.91
N PRO A 142 36.43 12.35 -4.86
CA PRO A 142 36.73 12.13 -6.27
C PRO A 142 38.25 11.99 -6.50
N PRO A 143 38.68 11.15 -7.45
CA PRO A 143 40.12 10.92 -7.72
C PRO A 143 40.85 12.18 -8.22
N ASN A 144 40.14 13.07 -8.93
CA ASN A 144 40.71 14.31 -9.48
C ASN A 144 40.54 15.53 -8.55
N GLY A 145 39.99 15.34 -7.34
CA GLY A 145 39.83 16.41 -6.35
C GLY A 145 38.75 17.45 -6.66
N THR A 146 37.95 17.25 -7.71
CA THR A 146 36.79 18.10 -8.04
C THR A 146 35.52 17.25 -8.07
N ALA A 147 34.53 17.64 -7.27
CA ALA A 147 33.21 17.00 -7.29
C ALA A 147 32.49 17.32 -8.61
N HIS A 148 31.91 16.29 -9.21
CA HIS A 148 31.15 16.34 -10.46
C HIS A 148 30.11 15.24 -10.44
N ASP A 149 29.23 15.20 -11.44
CA ASP A 149 28.19 14.19 -11.55
C ASP A 149 28.75 12.77 -11.43
N PHE A 150 28.18 11.99 -10.53
CA PHE A 150 28.67 10.66 -10.20
C PHE A 150 27.53 9.66 -10.03
N GLN A 151 27.85 8.38 -10.12
CA GLN A 151 26.95 7.28 -9.81
C GLN A 151 27.18 6.86 -8.37
N LEU A 152 26.15 6.96 -7.54
CA LEU A 152 26.12 6.36 -6.21
C LEU A 152 25.50 4.98 -6.31
N SER A 153 26.19 3.95 -5.83
CA SER A 153 25.60 2.64 -5.60
C SER A 153 25.49 2.35 -4.12
N TYR A 154 24.29 1.96 -3.70
CA TYR A 154 24.00 1.59 -2.33
C TYR A 154 22.91 0.52 -2.28
N ASP A 155 23.17 -0.60 -1.59
CA ASP A 155 22.22 -1.72 -1.47
C ASP A 155 22.12 -2.32 -0.06
N ALA A 156 22.63 -1.60 0.95
CA ALA A 156 22.47 -2.05 2.33
C ALA A 156 20.97 -2.17 2.67
N ILE A 157 20.62 -3.22 3.42
CA ILE A 157 19.24 -3.63 3.73
C ILE A 157 18.47 -4.18 2.51
N VAL A 158 18.42 -3.47 1.37
CA VAL A 158 17.62 -3.90 0.19
C VAL A 158 18.09 -5.20 -0.45
N HIS A 159 19.37 -5.57 -0.29
CA HIS A 159 19.89 -6.87 -0.75
C HIS A 159 19.28 -8.08 -0.02
N HIS A 160 18.63 -7.89 1.14
CA HIS A 160 17.91 -8.93 1.87
C HIS A 160 16.41 -8.62 2.01
N LEU A 161 16.06 -7.38 2.30
CA LEU A 161 14.69 -6.91 2.47
C LEU A 161 14.24 -6.21 1.18
N LEU A 162 13.71 -6.98 0.23
CA LEU A 162 13.35 -6.50 -1.12
C LEU A 162 12.32 -5.36 -1.12
N SER A 163 11.53 -5.25 -0.05
CA SER A 163 10.52 -4.21 0.15
C SER A 163 11.08 -2.94 0.82
N HIS A 164 12.38 -2.91 1.15
CA HIS A 164 12.99 -1.73 1.74
C HIS A 164 13.29 -0.69 0.67
N GLN A 165 13.29 0.58 1.08
CA GLN A 165 13.54 1.70 0.18
C GLN A 165 14.58 2.64 0.81
N ILE A 166 15.43 3.20 -0.05
CA ILE A 166 16.47 4.14 0.33
C ILE A 166 16.25 5.43 -0.44
N ILE A 167 16.02 6.54 0.27
CA ILE A 167 15.84 7.86 -0.33
C ILE A 167 17.19 8.55 -0.34
N VAL A 168 17.58 9.07 -1.51
CA VAL A 168 18.83 9.81 -1.70
C VAL A 168 18.50 11.28 -1.90
N LEU A 169 19.04 12.11 -1.01
CA LEU A 169 18.90 13.56 -1.03
C LEU A 169 20.26 14.22 -1.26
N LEU A 170 20.24 15.37 -1.91
CA LEU A 170 21.42 16.18 -2.16
C LEU A 170 21.14 17.64 -1.82
N ARG A 171 21.98 18.23 -0.98
CA ARG A 171 22.12 19.67 -0.80
C ARG A 171 23.27 20.15 -1.69
N PRO A 172 22.98 20.87 -2.78
CA PRO A 172 24.01 21.40 -3.67
C PRO A 172 24.92 22.41 -2.97
N HIS A 173 26.13 22.61 -3.50
CA HIS A 173 27.04 23.60 -2.94
C HIS A 173 26.42 25.01 -2.96
N GLY A 174 26.35 25.66 -1.79
CA GLY A 174 25.76 27.00 -1.64
C GLY A 174 24.23 27.03 -1.55
N SER A 175 23.57 25.87 -1.51
CA SER A 175 22.16 25.74 -1.14
C SER A 175 22.03 25.49 0.36
N ASP A 176 20.97 26.01 0.97
CA ASP A 176 20.63 25.71 2.37
C ASP A 176 19.70 24.49 2.49
N SER A 177 19.08 24.03 1.41
CA SER A 177 18.06 22.97 1.45
C SER A 177 18.40 21.77 0.58
N TYR A 178 17.90 20.61 1.00
CA TYR A 178 17.99 19.36 0.23
C TYR A 178 17.03 19.33 -0.97
N THR A 179 17.45 18.57 -1.97
CA THR A 179 16.66 18.17 -3.14
C THR A 179 16.64 16.65 -3.25
N THR A 180 15.50 16.08 -3.64
CA THR A 180 15.38 14.63 -3.86
C THR A 180 16.09 14.23 -5.14
N VAL A 181 17.13 13.40 -5.03
CA VAL A 181 17.82 12.82 -6.19
C VAL A 181 17.04 11.62 -6.72
N GLY A 182 16.63 10.74 -5.80
CA GLY A 182 15.71 9.66 -6.11
C GLY A 182 15.71 8.54 -5.07
N VAL A 183 15.14 7.40 -5.45
CA VAL A 183 14.98 6.23 -4.58
C VAL A 183 15.76 5.06 -5.15
N LEU A 184 16.51 4.38 -4.29
CA LEU A 184 17.11 3.08 -4.55
C LEU A 184 16.21 1.99 -3.96
N ASP A 185 16.05 0.90 -4.71
CA ASP A 185 15.26 -0.28 -4.36
C ASP A 185 15.97 -1.54 -4.86
N TRP A 186 15.43 -2.73 -4.59
CA TRP A 186 16.06 -4.00 -4.98
C TRP A 186 16.34 -4.17 -6.49
N GLN A 187 15.71 -3.38 -7.36
CA GLN A 187 15.94 -3.41 -8.80
C GLN A 187 16.96 -2.36 -9.23
N ARG A 188 17.01 -1.22 -8.52
CA ARG A 188 17.88 -0.09 -8.80
C ARG A 188 18.75 0.21 -7.59
N HIS A 189 19.93 -0.41 -7.55
CA HIS A 189 20.96 -0.15 -6.54
C HIS A 189 21.88 1.03 -6.87
N THR A 190 21.75 1.61 -8.07
CA THR A 190 22.61 2.70 -8.55
C THR A 190 21.78 3.89 -9.00
N ILE A 191 22.19 5.10 -8.64
CA ILE A 191 21.58 6.37 -9.03
C ILE A 191 22.62 7.40 -9.42
N GLY A 192 22.31 8.17 -10.47
CA GLY A 192 23.13 9.32 -10.88
C GLY A 192 22.84 10.51 -9.99
N VAL A 193 23.86 10.98 -9.29
CA VAL A 193 23.82 12.16 -8.41
C VAL A 193 24.42 13.35 -9.17
N PRO A 194 23.59 14.34 -9.56
CA PRO A 194 24.07 15.54 -10.22
C PRO A 194 24.71 16.48 -9.20
N ALA A 195 26.01 16.78 -9.32
CA ALA A 195 26.73 17.58 -8.32
C ALA A 195 26.18 19.01 -8.17
N ALA A 196 25.55 19.53 -9.22
CA ALA A 196 24.89 20.84 -9.23
C ALA A 196 23.49 20.85 -8.59
N GLY A 197 22.95 19.69 -8.20
CA GLY A 197 21.59 19.53 -7.67
C GLY A 197 20.64 18.82 -8.61
N ALA A 198 19.64 18.14 -8.02
CA ALA A 198 18.63 17.42 -8.78
C ALA A 198 17.68 18.40 -9.49
N THR A 199 17.24 18.04 -10.70
CA THR A 199 16.23 18.83 -11.40
C THR A 199 14.84 18.58 -10.80
N PRO A 200 13.89 19.54 -10.92
CA PRO A 200 12.51 19.31 -10.47
C PRO A 200 11.87 18.08 -11.13
N GLU A 201 12.22 17.78 -12.37
CA GLU A 201 11.73 16.60 -13.09
C GLU A 201 12.23 15.29 -12.47
N GLN A 202 13.49 15.25 -12.04
CA GLN A 202 14.06 14.09 -11.33
C GLN A 202 13.37 13.87 -9.99
N GLY A 203 13.21 14.93 -9.19
CA GLY A 203 12.49 14.87 -7.91
C GLY A 203 11.02 14.44 -8.10
N PHE A 204 10.33 15.01 -9.09
CA PHE A 204 8.96 14.61 -9.41
C PHE A 204 8.84 13.13 -9.79
N ALA A 205 9.73 12.63 -10.66
CA ALA A 205 9.71 11.23 -11.08
C ALA A 205 10.02 10.28 -9.91
N ALA A 206 10.96 10.65 -9.04
CA ALA A 206 11.26 9.91 -7.81
C ALA A 206 10.03 9.85 -6.89
N ALA A 207 9.37 10.99 -6.68
CA ALA A 207 8.18 11.10 -5.86
C ALA A 207 7.02 10.25 -6.42
N VAL A 208 6.79 10.26 -7.73
CA VAL A 208 5.80 9.39 -8.38
C VAL A 208 6.10 7.92 -8.13
N HIS A 209 7.37 7.49 -8.31
CA HIS A 209 7.79 6.11 -8.03
C HIS A 209 7.53 5.73 -6.58
N LEU A 210 7.90 6.61 -5.65
CA LEU A 210 7.68 6.44 -4.22
C LEU A 210 6.19 6.29 -3.89
N GLY A 211 5.32 7.13 -4.48
CA GLY A 211 3.87 7.04 -4.31
C GLY A 211 3.26 5.74 -4.86
N VAL A 212 3.75 5.27 -6.01
CA VAL A 212 3.33 3.98 -6.58
C VAL A 212 3.71 2.83 -5.65
N ARG A 213 4.96 2.80 -5.21
CA ARG A 213 5.49 1.75 -4.34
C ARG A 213 4.81 1.74 -2.98
N HIS A 214 4.56 2.91 -2.41
CA HIS A 214 3.86 3.06 -1.13
C HIS A 214 2.51 2.30 -1.11
N ILE A 215 1.70 2.45 -2.15
CA ILE A 215 0.42 1.72 -2.25
C ILE A 215 0.62 0.25 -2.63
N ALA A 216 1.58 -0.06 -3.51
CA ALA A 216 1.81 -1.43 -3.97
C ALA A 216 2.33 -2.36 -2.85
N GLU A 217 3.10 -1.82 -1.90
CA GLU A 217 3.71 -2.58 -0.81
C GLU A 217 2.86 -2.53 0.48
N GLY A 218 1.94 -1.57 0.60
CA GLY A 218 1.02 -1.44 1.73
C GLY A 218 -0.16 -2.41 1.67
N ALA A 219 -0.12 -3.51 2.42
CA ALA A 219 -1.24 -4.47 2.52
C ALA A 219 -2.54 -3.83 2.99
N ASP A 220 -2.41 -2.93 3.97
CA ASP A 220 -3.48 -2.13 4.54
C ASP A 220 -4.12 -1.21 3.49
N HIS A 221 -3.31 -0.55 2.65
CA HIS A 221 -3.76 0.32 1.56
C HIS A 221 -4.50 -0.46 0.48
N LEU A 222 -3.96 -1.60 0.03
CA LEU A 222 -4.62 -2.46 -0.95
C LEU A 222 -5.92 -3.04 -0.39
N LEU A 223 -5.92 -3.51 0.86
CA LEU A 223 -7.11 -4.06 1.51
C LEU A 223 -8.18 -2.97 1.69
N PHE A 224 -7.79 -1.76 2.08
CA PHE A 224 -8.67 -0.60 2.16
C PHE A 224 -9.38 -0.34 0.82
N LEU A 225 -8.64 -0.28 -0.28
CA LEU A 225 -9.20 -0.09 -1.62
C LEU A 225 -10.15 -1.22 -1.99
N ILE A 226 -9.78 -2.48 -1.74
CA ILE A 226 -10.65 -3.63 -1.99
C ILE A 226 -11.96 -3.47 -1.19
N MET A 227 -11.91 -3.10 0.08
CA MET A 227 -13.10 -2.90 0.91
C MET A 227 -14.01 -1.79 0.37
N LEU A 228 -13.45 -0.70 -0.18
CA LEU A 228 -14.22 0.36 -0.82
C LEU A 228 -14.83 -0.06 -2.16
N LEU A 229 -14.19 -0.96 -2.90
CA LEU A 229 -14.68 -1.44 -4.19
C LEU A 229 -15.76 -2.53 -4.06
N LEU A 230 -15.76 -3.30 -2.96
CA LEU A 230 -16.77 -4.33 -2.70
C LEU A 230 -18.23 -3.87 -2.74
N PRO A 231 -18.63 -2.67 -2.26
CA PRO A 231 -19.98 -2.15 -2.42
C PRO A 231 -20.18 -1.29 -3.68
N ALA A 232 -19.11 -0.97 -4.42
CA ALA A 232 -19.17 -0.04 -5.55
C ALA A 232 -20.22 -0.36 -6.65
N PRO A 233 -20.42 -1.63 -7.06
CA PRO A 233 -21.43 -1.95 -8.08
C PRO A 233 -22.85 -2.12 -7.50
N LEU A 234 -23.09 -1.67 -6.26
CA LEU A 234 -24.34 -1.84 -5.52
C LEU A 234 -24.99 -0.50 -5.18
N LEU A 235 -26.30 -0.54 -4.96
CA LEU A 235 -27.10 0.55 -4.43
C LEU A 235 -27.61 0.16 -3.05
N ALA A 236 -27.57 1.11 -2.13
CA ALA A 236 -28.18 0.95 -0.82
C ALA A 236 -29.70 1.18 -0.94
N HIS A 237 -30.49 0.19 -0.52
CA HIS A 237 -31.95 0.26 -0.48
C HIS A 237 -32.45 -0.38 0.82
N HIS A 238 -33.19 0.37 1.64
CA HIS A 238 -33.66 -0.04 2.98
C HIS A 238 -32.59 -0.74 3.84
N GLY A 239 -31.39 -0.17 3.93
CA GLY A 239 -30.29 -0.71 4.74
C GLY A 239 -29.69 -2.01 4.21
N ARG A 240 -29.94 -2.36 2.94
CA ARG A 240 -29.37 -3.53 2.27
C ARG A 240 -28.74 -3.13 0.93
N TRP A 241 -27.73 -3.88 0.54
CA TRP A 241 -27.11 -3.76 -0.78
C TRP A 241 -27.93 -4.51 -1.83
N VAL A 242 -28.30 -3.81 -2.90
CA VAL A 242 -29.01 -4.34 -4.07
C VAL A 242 -28.18 -4.05 -5.33
N SER A 243 -28.20 -4.94 -6.32
CA SER A 243 -27.43 -4.76 -7.55
C SER A 243 -27.83 -3.48 -8.30
N ALA A 244 -26.85 -2.70 -8.74
CA ALA A 244 -27.09 -1.50 -9.54
C ALA A 244 -27.25 -1.86 -11.02
N ASP A 245 -28.29 -1.33 -11.68
CA ASP A 245 -28.49 -1.58 -13.12
C ASP A 245 -27.64 -0.67 -14.03
N ASN A 246 -26.85 0.25 -13.46
CA ASN A 246 -26.14 1.27 -14.24
C ASN A 246 -24.62 1.27 -14.01
N LEU A 247 -23.91 0.71 -14.99
CA LEU A 247 -22.45 0.65 -15.05
C LEU A 247 -21.80 2.04 -14.97
N ARG A 248 -22.31 3.01 -15.75
CA ARG A 248 -21.75 4.37 -15.81
C ARG A 248 -21.81 5.06 -14.45
N ARG A 249 -22.92 4.89 -13.72
CA ARG A 249 -23.08 5.44 -12.38
C ARG A 249 -22.11 4.82 -11.38
N SER A 250 -21.89 3.51 -11.47
CA SER A 250 -20.95 2.79 -10.59
C SER A 250 -19.51 3.28 -10.81
N CYS A 251 -19.07 3.41 -12.08
CA CYS A 251 -17.74 3.94 -12.38
C CYS A 251 -17.56 5.38 -11.88
N TRP A 252 -18.54 6.26 -12.11
CA TRP A 252 -18.45 7.65 -11.66
C TRP A 252 -18.39 7.77 -10.14
N ARG A 253 -19.15 6.94 -9.42
CA ARG A 253 -19.09 6.88 -7.95
C ARG A 253 -17.69 6.47 -7.47
N VAL A 254 -17.09 5.45 -8.07
CA VAL A 254 -15.74 4.99 -7.69
C VAL A 254 -14.71 6.08 -7.92
N VAL A 255 -14.74 6.75 -9.08
CA VAL A 255 -13.84 7.87 -9.36
C VAL A 255 -14.01 8.96 -8.29
N HIS A 256 -15.23 9.38 -7.99
CA HIS A 256 -15.46 10.36 -6.91
C HIS A 256 -14.94 9.91 -5.55
N VAL A 257 -15.11 8.64 -5.17
CA VAL A 257 -14.63 8.10 -3.89
C VAL A 257 -13.11 8.10 -3.83
N VAL A 258 -12.45 7.61 -4.88
CA VAL A 258 -10.99 7.55 -4.98
C VAL A 258 -10.38 8.96 -5.00
N THR A 259 -10.94 9.86 -5.82
CA THR A 259 -10.51 11.26 -5.86
C THR A 259 -10.76 11.97 -4.53
N ALA A 260 -11.89 11.74 -3.85
CA ALA A 260 -12.16 12.35 -2.55
C ALA A 260 -11.16 11.88 -1.49
N PHE A 261 -10.81 10.58 -1.49
CA PHE A 261 -9.73 10.05 -0.65
C PHE A 261 -8.40 10.73 -0.96
N ALA A 262 -8.00 10.80 -2.24
CA ALA A 262 -6.75 11.42 -2.66
C ALA A 262 -6.68 12.90 -2.26
N VAL A 263 -7.78 13.65 -2.38
CA VAL A 263 -7.86 15.05 -1.94
C VAL A 263 -7.69 15.16 -0.43
N GLY A 264 -8.43 14.36 0.36
CA GLY A 264 -8.29 14.33 1.82
C GLY A 264 -6.85 14.01 2.23
N HIS A 265 -6.27 12.98 1.64
CA HIS A 265 -4.89 12.56 1.84
C HIS A 265 -3.90 13.69 1.56
N SER A 266 -4.03 14.34 0.40
CA SER A 266 -3.17 15.44 -0.04
C SER A 266 -3.20 16.61 0.95
N ILE A 267 -4.37 16.95 1.48
CA ILE A 267 -4.53 18.06 2.44
C ILE A 267 -3.72 17.80 3.70
N THR A 268 -3.89 16.63 4.34
CA THR A 268 -3.17 16.31 5.57
C THR A 268 -1.69 16.08 5.34
N LEU A 269 -1.32 15.48 4.21
CA LEU A 269 0.08 15.31 3.85
C LEU A 269 0.77 16.68 3.72
N ALA A 270 0.14 17.63 3.02
CA ALA A 270 0.68 18.99 2.88
C ALA A 270 0.76 19.72 4.23
N LEU A 271 -0.30 19.65 5.05
CA LEU A 271 -0.31 20.29 6.37
C LEU A 271 0.78 19.74 7.29
N ALA A 272 0.96 18.42 7.29
CA ALA A 272 1.95 17.79 8.14
C ALA A 272 3.37 17.96 7.61
N ALA A 273 3.60 17.93 6.29
CA ALA A 273 4.91 18.20 5.71
C ALA A 273 5.36 19.66 5.90
N LEU A 274 4.42 20.61 6.02
CA LEU A 274 4.69 21.99 6.41
C LEU A 274 4.86 22.19 7.93
N GLY A 275 4.75 21.12 8.72
CA GLY A 275 4.91 21.14 10.17
C GLY A 275 3.70 21.68 10.94
N TYR A 276 2.54 21.90 10.31
CA TYR A 276 1.34 22.40 10.99
C TYR A 276 0.65 21.33 11.85
N ILE A 277 0.81 20.06 11.49
CA ILE A 277 0.18 18.93 12.18
C ILE A 277 1.23 17.83 12.34
N SER A 278 1.34 17.26 13.53
CA SER A 278 2.10 16.04 13.80
C SER A 278 1.27 15.10 14.65
N ALA A 279 1.39 13.80 14.40
CA ALA A 279 0.78 12.77 15.24
C ALA A 279 1.71 11.57 15.38
N PRO A 280 1.66 10.85 16.51
CA PRO A 280 2.45 9.64 16.67
C PRO A 280 2.07 8.60 15.61
N THR A 281 3.06 8.03 14.92
CA THR A 281 2.88 7.02 13.86
C THR A 281 1.93 5.91 14.28
N ARG A 282 2.07 5.41 15.51
CA ARG A 282 1.18 4.37 16.09
C ARG A 282 -0.31 4.75 16.08
N VAL A 283 -0.64 6.01 16.37
CA VAL A 283 -2.02 6.50 16.36
C VAL A 283 -2.54 6.53 14.94
N VAL A 284 -1.74 7.03 14.00
CA VAL A 284 -2.08 7.09 12.57
C VAL A 284 -2.37 5.69 12.02
N GLU A 285 -1.48 4.74 12.27
CA GLU A 285 -1.63 3.34 11.83
C GLU A 285 -2.87 2.67 12.45
N SER A 286 -3.18 2.98 13.71
CA SER A 286 -4.39 2.49 14.36
C SER A 286 -5.66 3.06 13.69
N LEU A 287 -5.65 4.33 13.30
CA LEU A 287 -6.75 4.95 12.56
C LEU A 287 -6.89 4.38 11.14
N ILE A 288 -5.78 4.07 10.47
CA ILE A 288 -5.78 3.37 9.18
C ILE A 288 -6.44 1.99 9.33
N ALA A 289 -6.03 1.18 10.30
CA ALA A 289 -6.65 -0.12 10.57
C ALA A 289 -8.15 0.00 10.89
N LEU A 290 -8.54 1.01 11.69
CA LEU A 290 -9.94 1.30 11.98
C LEU A 290 -10.73 1.69 10.73
N SER A 291 -10.14 2.47 9.81
CA SER A 291 -10.79 2.84 8.54
C SER A 291 -11.13 1.62 7.69
N ILE A 292 -10.25 0.61 7.66
CA ILE A 292 -10.48 -0.66 6.95
C ILE A 292 -11.61 -1.44 7.61
N LEU A 293 -11.63 -1.49 8.95
CA LEU A 293 -12.70 -2.14 9.71
C LEU A 293 -14.06 -1.51 9.38
N VAL A 294 -14.14 -0.18 9.37
CA VAL A 294 -15.37 0.56 9.01
C VAL A 294 -15.76 0.27 7.55
N SER A 295 -14.81 0.28 6.61
CA SER A 295 -15.06 -0.06 5.20
C SER A 295 -15.56 -1.49 5.02
N GLY A 296 -15.00 -2.45 5.76
CA GLY A 296 -15.47 -3.84 5.76
C GLY A 296 -16.90 -3.96 6.29
N VAL A 297 -17.23 -3.27 7.39
CA VAL A 297 -18.61 -3.22 7.90
C VAL A 297 -19.55 -2.56 6.89
N HIS A 298 -19.10 -1.49 6.21
CA HIS A 298 -19.85 -0.84 5.13
C HIS A 298 -20.11 -1.80 3.95
N ALA A 299 -19.12 -2.62 3.58
CA ALA A 299 -19.28 -3.65 2.56
C ALA A 299 -20.30 -4.74 2.96
N ILE A 300 -20.45 -5.05 4.25
CA ILE A 300 -21.48 -5.96 4.75
C ILE A 300 -22.87 -5.30 4.68
N ARG A 301 -22.98 -4.08 5.23
CA ARG A 301 -24.23 -3.32 5.37
C ARG A 301 -23.98 -1.82 5.09
N PRO A 302 -24.83 -1.14 4.31
CA PRO A 302 -24.66 0.29 4.04
C PRO A 302 -24.67 1.11 5.34
N LEU A 303 -23.52 1.69 5.71
CA LEU A 303 -23.39 2.59 6.87
C LEU A 303 -23.75 4.04 6.51
N VAL A 304 -23.29 4.50 5.34
CA VAL A 304 -23.42 5.88 4.87
C VAL A 304 -23.88 5.89 3.41
N PRO A 305 -25.11 5.47 3.13
CA PRO A 305 -25.62 5.44 1.76
C PRO A 305 -25.56 6.83 1.13
N GLY A 306 -24.78 7.00 0.06
CA GLY A 306 -24.58 8.28 -0.62
C GLY A 306 -23.55 9.22 0.03
N GLY A 307 -22.98 8.84 1.18
CA GLY A 307 -21.93 9.58 1.88
C GLY A 307 -20.53 9.02 1.68
N GLU A 308 -20.34 8.09 0.74
CA GLU A 308 -19.10 7.33 0.59
C GLU A 308 -17.91 8.23 0.24
N ALA A 309 -18.10 9.26 -0.58
CA ALA A 309 -17.05 10.22 -0.92
C ALA A 309 -16.60 11.04 0.31
N TRP A 310 -17.53 11.41 1.20
CA TRP A 310 -17.19 12.14 2.43
C TRP A 310 -16.43 11.28 3.43
N ILE A 311 -16.85 10.03 3.60
CA ILE A 311 -16.10 9.08 4.42
C ILE A 311 -14.73 8.82 3.82
N ALA A 312 -14.63 8.65 2.50
CA ALA A 312 -13.36 8.43 1.82
C ALA A 312 -12.42 9.63 1.99
N ALA A 313 -12.92 10.87 1.88
CA ALA A 313 -12.14 12.06 2.22
C ALA A 313 -11.67 12.06 3.68
N GLY A 314 -12.55 11.69 4.62
CA GLY A 314 -12.20 11.55 6.04
C GLY A 314 -11.11 10.51 6.30
N PHE A 315 -11.18 9.35 5.62
CA PHE A 315 -10.13 8.33 5.67
C PHE A 315 -8.84 8.80 5.00
N GLY A 316 -8.94 9.53 3.89
CA GLY A 316 -7.81 10.16 3.23
C GLY A 316 -7.05 11.07 4.20
N LEU A 317 -7.76 11.93 4.93
CA LEU A 317 -7.16 12.80 5.95
C LEU A 317 -6.36 11.99 7.01
N MET A 318 -6.88 10.84 7.44
CA MET A 318 -6.18 10.01 8.41
C MET A 318 -4.93 9.35 7.80
N HIS A 319 -5.03 8.87 6.56
CA HIS A 319 -3.93 8.17 5.87
C HIS A 319 -2.76 9.12 5.54
N GLY A 320 -3.06 10.35 5.11
CA GLY A 320 -2.04 11.32 4.69
C GLY A 320 -1.09 11.77 5.82
N LEU A 321 -1.41 11.46 7.07
CA LEU A 321 -0.57 11.80 8.22
C LEU A 321 0.60 10.83 8.42
N ALA A 322 0.58 9.64 7.80
CA ALA A 322 1.59 8.60 8.01
C ALA A 322 2.91 8.90 7.27
N PHE A 323 2.83 9.42 6.06
CA PHE A 323 4.00 9.69 5.21
C PHE A 323 4.63 11.07 5.45
N ALA A 324 3.89 11.99 6.07
CA ALA A 324 4.35 13.35 6.29
C ALA A 324 5.49 13.49 7.31
N ALA A 325 5.58 12.57 8.29
CA ALA A 325 6.68 12.56 9.26
C ALA A 325 8.04 12.41 8.55
N LEU A 326 8.08 11.47 7.60
CA LEU A 326 9.24 11.19 6.78
C LEU A 326 9.67 12.40 5.93
N LEU A 327 8.75 13.16 5.33
CA LEU A 327 9.11 14.36 4.55
C LEU A 327 9.46 15.56 5.43
N GLY A 328 8.81 15.72 6.59
CA GLY A 328 9.03 16.83 7.50
C GLY A 328 10.43 16.85 8.12
N GLY A 329 11.07 15.68 8.24
CA GLY A 329 12.45 15.56 8.74
C GLY A 329 13.56 15.90 7.73
N LEU A 330 13.25 15.95 6.42
CA LEU A 330 14.26 15.96 5.35
C LEU A 330 14.79 17.36 4.94
N ASP A 331 14.40 18.42 5.65
CA ASP A 331 14.83 19.82 5.40
C ASP A 331 14.81 20.21 3.89
N LEU A 332 13.74 19.78 3.21
CA LEU A 332 13.53 20.02 1.80
C LEU A 332 13.22 21.49 1.54
N GLY A 333 13.77 22.04 0.45
CA GLY A 333 13.42 23.39 0.02
C GLY A 333 11.93 23.47 -0.36
N HIS A 334 11.24 24.57 -0.05
CA HIS A 334 9.80 24.73 -0.28
C HIS A 334 9.34 24.33 -1.70
N GLY A 335 10.11 24.69 -2.73
CA GLY A 335 9.83 24.30 -4.11
C GLY A 335 9.97 22.79 -4.34
N SER A 336 11.02 22.17 -3.81
CA SER A 336 11.23 20.72 -3.87
C SER A 336 10.13 19.98 -3.12
N LEU A 337 9.71 20.50 -1.97
CA LEU A 337 8.64 19.90 -1.17
C LEU A 337 7.31 19.85 -1.95
N ILE A 338 6.93 20.95 -2.61
CA ILE A 338 5.69 20.98 -3.42
C ILE A 338 5.77 19.97 -4.57
N VAL A 339 6.91 19.90 -5.25
CA VAL A 339 7.13 18.95 -6.35
C VAL A 339 7.03 17.50 -5.86
N GLU A 340 7.64 17.21 -4.71
CA GLU A 340 7.60 15.88 -4.06
C GLU A 340 6.16 15.51 -3.67
N LEU A 341 5.42 16.42 -3.03
CA LEU A 341 4.03 16.20 -2.63
C LEU A 341 3.12 15.94 -3.84
N LEU A 342 3.30 16.69 -4.94
CA LEU A 342 2.51 16.50 -6.16
C LEU A 342 2.84 15.17 -6.84
N GLY A 343 4.12 14.83 -6.97
CA GLY A 343 4.54 13.57 -7.58
C GLY A 343 4.08 12.36 -6.77
N PHE A 344 4.25 12.41 -5.45
CA PHE A 344 3.81 11.35 -4.54
C PHE A 344 2.30 11.09 -4.64
N ASN A 345 1.48 12.14 -4.58
CA ASN A 345 0.03 11.99 -4.72
C ASN A 345 -0.38 11.47 -6.11
N LEU A 346 0.30 11.88 -7.18
CA LEU A 346 0.06 11.33 -8.51
C LEU A 346 0.38 9.83 -8.57
N GLY A 347 1.49 9.40 -7.95
CA GLY A 347 1.85 7.98 -7.86
C GLY A 347 0.79 7.13 -7.11
N ILE A 348 0.24 7.68 -6.02
CA ILE A 348 -0.87 7.07 -5.29
C ILE A 348 -2.09 6.93 -6.20
N GLU A 349 -2.53 8.03 -6.83
CA GLU A 349 -3.74 8.04 -7.66
C GLU A 349 -3.62 7.09 -8.86
N LEU A 350 -2.46 7.03 -9.52
CA LEU A 350 -2.20 6.09 -10.62
C LEU A 350 -2.36 4.64 -10.16
N THR A 351 -1.84 4.29 -8.99
CA THR A 351 -1.93 2.93 -8.45
C THR A 351 -3.36 2.58 -8.04
N GLN A 352 -4.07 3.52 -7.42
CA GLN A 352 -5.49 3.35 -7.08
C GLN A 352 -6.34 3.12 -8.34
N LEU A 353 -6.15 3.92 -9.38
CA LEU A 353 -6.85 3.77 -10.66
C LEU A 353 -6.50 2.45 -11.35
N MET A 354 -5.26 1.97 -11.25
CA MET A 354 -4.86 0.65 -11.75
C MET A 354 -5.60 -0.47 -11.01
N VAL A 355 -5.66 -0.44 -9.68
CA VAL A 355 -6.40 -1.43 -8.87
C VAL A 355 -7.89 -1.43 -9.23
N VAL A 356 -8.48 -0.23 -9.39
CA VAL A 356 -9.86 -0.06 -9.86
C VAL A 356 -10.05 -0.71 -11.22
N ALA A 357 -9.16 -0.43 -12.18
CA ALA A 357 -9.23 -0.98 -13.54
C ALA A 357 -9.13 -2.51 -13.57
N LEU A 358 -8.33 -3.11 -12.67
CA LEU A 358 -8.15 -4.56 -12.58
C LEU A 358 -9.33 -5.27 -11.90
N LEU A 359 -9.91 -4.68 -10.85
CA LEU A 359 -10.93 -5.36 -10.03
C LEU A 359 -12.37 -5.02 -10.43
N MET A 360 -12.66 -3.77 -10.79
CA MET A 360 -14.05 -3.33 -11.01
C MET A 360 -14.77 -4.11 -12.10
N PRO A 361 -14.19 -4.40 -13.28
CA PRO A 361 -14.89 -5.18 -14.31
C PRO A 361 -15.38 -6.53 -13.79
N SER A 362 -14.54 -7.22 -13.02
CA SER A 362 -14.88 -8.51 -12.42
C SER A 362 -15.95 -8.38 -11.34
N LEU A 363 -15.91 -7.35 -10.51
CA LEU A 363 -16.92 -7.07 -9.49
C LEU A 363 -18.28 -6.72 -10.11
N LEU A 364 -18.30 -6.01 -11.24
CA LEU A 364 -19.51 -5.67 -12.00
C LEU A 364 -20.14 -6.91 -12.64
N VAL A 365 -19.34 -7.82 -13.18
CA VAL A 365 -19.83 -9.10 -13.69
C VAL A 365 -20.38 -9.97 -12.56
N LEU A 366 -19.65 -10.04 -11.44
CA LEU A 366 -20.09 -10.79 -10.26
C LEU A 366 -21.39 -10.23 -9.68
N SER A 367 -21.56 -8.91 -9.61
CA SER A 367 -22.75 -8.28 -9.00
C SER A 367 -24.06 -8.64 -9.68
N GLY A 368 -24.01 -9.08 -10.95
CA GLY A 368 -25.13 -9.67 -11.68
C GLY A 368 -25.37 -11.16 -11.38
N THR A 369 -24.72 -11.74 -10.37
CA THR A 369 -24.84 -13.16 -9.99
C THR A 369 -25.26 -13.33 -8.53
N HIS A 370 -25.95 -14.44 -8.24
CA HIS A 370 -26.36 -14.83 -6.89
C HIS A 370 -25.19 -15.19 -5.96
N ILE A 371 -23.96 -15.32 -6.49
CA ILE A 371 -22.75 -15.61 -5.72
C ILE A 371 -22.21 -14.35 -5.04
N TYR A 372 -22.44 -13.18 -5.63
CA TYR A 372 -21.80 -11.96 -5.20
C TYR A 372 -22.05 -11.58 -3.74
N PRO A 373 -23.26 -11.71 -3.16
CA PRO A 373 -23.45 -11.48 -1.74
C PRO A 373 -22.54 -12.34 -0.87
N ALA A 374 -22.37 -13.63 -1.19
CA ALA A 374 -21.50 -14.53 -0.44
C ALA A 374 -20.02 -14.16 -0.61
N ALA A 375 -19.58 -13.87 -1.85
CA ALA A 375 -18.22 -13.42 -2.12
C ALA A 375 -17.90 -12.12 -1.36
N ARG A 376 -18.78 -11.11 -1.46
CA ARG A 376 -18.66 -9.83 -0.75
C ARG A 376 -18.56 -10.01 0.76
N LEU A 377 -19.47 -10.79 1.36
CA LEU A 377 -19.48 -11.04 2.80
C LEU A 377 -18.23 -11.79 3.26
N THR A 378 -17.76 -12.76 2.47
CA THR A 378 -16.55 -13.52 2.78
C THR A 378 -15.32 -12.63 2.73
N THR A 379 -15.13 -11.86 1.64
CA THR A 379 -14.01 -10.92 1.50
C THR A 379 -14.05 -9.84 2.58
N ALA A 380 -15.23 -9.25 2.86
CA ALA A 380 -15.37 -8.27 3.93
C ALA A 380 -15.08 -8.86 5.31
N GLY A 381 -15.52 -10.10 5.58
CA GLY A 381 -15.23 -10.80 6.84
C GLY A 381 -13.74 -11.05 7.03
N ILE A 382 -13.04 -11.53 6.01
CA ILE A 382 -11.58 -11.70 6.04
C ILE A 382 -10.89 -10.35 6.28
N GLY A 383 -11.30 -9.31 5.56
CA GLY A 383 -10.73 -7.97 5.71
C GLY A 383 -10.91 -7.40 7.11
N ILE A 384 -12.08 -7.59 7.71
CA ILE A 384 -12.37 -7.21 9.11
C ILE A 384 -11.45 -7.93 10.09
N VAL A 385 -11.21 -9.23 9.90
CA VAL A 385 -10.33 -10.02 10.77
C VAL A 385 -8.88 -9.53 10.67
N LEU A 386 -8.37 -9.31 9.45
CA LEU A 386 -7.02 -8.76 9.23
C LEU A 386 -6.88 -7.36 9.84
N ALA A 387 -7.85 -6.48 9.59
CA ALA A 387 -7.85 -5.12 10.13
C ALA A 387 -7.93 -5.09 11.66
N ALA A 388 -8.73 -5.98 12.26
CA ALA A 388 -8.80 -6.10 13.72
C ALA A 388 -7.48 -6.59 14.32
N ALA A 389 -6.78 -7.51 13.64
CA ALA A 389 -5.47 -7.99 14.06
C ALA A 389 -4.41 -6.87 13.99
N TRP A 390 -4.37 -6.10 12.89
CA TRP A 390 -3.50 -4.91 12.80
C TRP A 390 -3.83 -3.88 13.87
N LEU A 391 -5.11 -3.57 14.09
CA LEU A 391 -5.52 -2.64 15.14
C LEU A 391 -5.07 -3.09 16.52
N ALA A 392 -5.20 -4.39 16.83
CA ALA A 392 -4.74 -4.96 18.09
C ALA A 392 -3.21 -4.87 18.26
N GLU A 393 -2.46 -5.13 17.19
CA GLU A 393 -1.00 -5.00 17.18
C GLU A 393 -0.57 -3.55 17.42
N ARG A 394 -1.14 -2.60 16.67
CA ARG A 394 -0.77 -1.17 16.79
C ARG A 394 -1.23 -0.55 18.12
N THR A 395 -2.29 -1.07 18.74
CA THR A 395 -2.72 -0.66 20.09
C THR A 395 -2.01 -1.42 21.22
N THR A 396 -0.99 -2.23 20.92
CA THR A 396 -0.22 -3.05 21.89
C THR A 396 -1.03 -4.10 22.65
N LEU A 397 -2.23 -4.42 22.16
CA LEU A 397 -3.03 -5.52 22.72
C LEU A 397 -2.38 -6.88 22.45
N ILE A 398 -1.67 -7.01 21.33
CA ILE A 398 -0.87 -8.19 20.99
C ILE A 398 0.55 -7.76 20.62
N ALA A 399 1.54 -8.61 20.95
CA ALA A 399 2.96 -8.31 20.71
C ALA A 399 3.39 -8.54 19.25
N SER A 400 2.71 -9.45 18.55
CA SER A 400 2.93 -9.73 17.12
C SER A 400 1.64 -10.18 16.47
N ASN A 401 1.42 -9.78 15.23
CA ASN A 401 0.25 -10.21 14.47
C ASN A 401 0.50 -11.57 13.81
N PRO A 402 -0.22 -12.64 14.22
CA PRO A 402 -0.05 -13.97 13.65
C PRO A 402 -0.50 -14.05 12.19
N LEU A 403 -1.24 -13.06 11.67
CA LEU A 403 -1.80 -13.05 10.31
C LEU A 403 -0.94 -12.29 9.28
N ASN A 404 0.21 -11.73 9.67
CA ASN A 404 1.08 -10.99 8.74
C ASN A 404 1.46 -11.82 7.50
N HIS A 405 1.77 -13.10 7.71
CA HIS A 405 2.08 -14.03 6.61
C HIS A 405 0.97 -14.13 5.55
N VAL A 406 -0.30 -14.00 5.96
CA VAL A 406 -1.44 -14.04 5.03
C VAL A 406 -1.52 -12.75 4.23
N SER A 407 -1.36 -11.59 4.88
CA SER A 407 -1.37 -10.30 4.17
C SER A 407 -0.22 -10.20 3.18
N ASP A 408 0.98 -10.65 3.56
CA ASP A 408 2.18 -10.54 2.73
C ASP A 408 2.08 -11.44 1.49
N ALA A 409 1.56 -12.66 1.65
CA ALA A 409 1.32 -13.56 0.52
C ALA A 409 0.32 -12.98 -0.50
N LEU A 410 -0.66 -12.18 -0.05
CA LEU A 410 -1.62 -11.52 -0.93
C LEU A 410 -0.99 -10.34 -1.68
N ILE A 411 -0.17 -9.52 -1.00
CA ILE A 411 0.56 -8.40 -1.61
C ILE A 411 1.55 -8.91 -2.65
N ALA A 412 2.24 -10.02 -2.37
CA ALA A 412 3.26 -10.58 -3.27
C ALA A 412 2.70 -11.00 -4.64
N HIS A 413 1.38 -11.23 -4.75
CA HIS A 413 0.75 -11.79 -5.93
C HIS A 413 -0.54 -11.05 -6.36
N PRO A 414 -0.49 -9.72 -6.59
CA PRO A 414 -1.69 -8.91 -6.81
C PRO A 414 -2.41 -9.29 -8.11
N PHE A 415 -1.66 -9.66 -9.15
CA PHE A 415 -2.20 -10.13 -10.42
C PHE A 415 -2.87 -11.50 -10.33
N VAL A 416 -2.38 -12.39 -9.45
CA VAL A 416 -3.00 -13.70 -9.20
C VAL A 416 -4.33 -13.51 -8.49
N VAL A 417 -4.39 -12.60 -7.50
CA VAL A 417 -5.64 -12.23 -6.84
C VAL A 417 -6.64 -11.66 -7.84
N ALA A 418 -6.24 -10.64 -8.62
CA ALA A 418 -7.12 -10.04 -9.64
C ALA A 418 -7.58 -11.06 -10.69
N GLY A 419 -6.67 -11.91 -11.18
CA GLY A 419 -6.97 -12.99 -12.12
C GLY A 419 -7.96 -14.01 -11.55
N THR A 420 -7.82 -14.37 -10.28
CA THR A 420 -8.75 -15.29 -9.59
C THR A 420 -10.15 -14.69 -9.51
N VAL A 421 -10.27 -13.40 -9.18
CA VAL A 421 -11.56 -12.69 -9.17
C VAL A 421 -12.16 -12.64 -10.57
N ALA A 422 -11.35 -12.38 -11.61
CA ALA A 422 -11.78 -12.35 -13.00
C ALA A 422 -12.29 -13.71 -13.50
N VAL A 423 -11.55 -14.80 -13.22
CA VAL A 423 -11.96 -16.17 -13.57
C VAL A 423 -13.25 -16.54 -12.84
N THR A 424 -13.35 -16.21 -11.55
CA THR A 424 -14.56 -16.46 -10.75
C THR A 424 -15.76 -15.71 -11.33
N ALA A 425 -15.57 -14.45 -11.75
CA ALA A 425 -16.59 -13.65 -12.40
C ALA A 425 -17.05 -14.28 -13.72
N ALA A 426 -16.12 -14.66 -14.59
CA ALA A 426 -16.40 -15.28 -15.88
C ALA A 426 -17.13 -16.62 -15.73
N VAL A 427 -16.66 -17.50 -14.84
CA VAL A 427 -17.28 -18.82 -14.59
C VAL A 427 -18.69 -18.66 -13.99
N SER A 428 -18.85 -17.76 -13.01
CA SER A 428 -20.15 -17.50 -12.38
C SER A 428 -21.15 -16.95 -13.39
N TRP A 429 -20.70 -16.06 -14.28
CA TRP A 429 -21.53 -15.51 -15.34
C TRP A 429 -21.86 -16.54 -16.43
N ALA A 430 -20.95 -17.45 -16.76
CA ALA A 430 -21.17 -18.47 -17.78
C ALA A 430 -22.31 -19.44 -17.43
N ILE A 431 -22.62 -19.64 -16.14
CA ILE A 431 -23.67 -20.53 -15.66
C ILE A 431 -25.01 -19.78 -15.60
N PRO A 432 -25.99 -20.04 -16.48
CA PRO A 432 -27.23 -19.25 -16.54
C PRO A 432 -28.04 -19.26 -15.25
N GLY A 433 -27.97 -20.37 -14.50
CA GLY A 433 -28.63 -20.48 -13.20
C GLY A 433 -28.12 -19.45 -12.20
N LEU A 434 -26.84 -19.08 -12.23
CA LEU A 434 -26.25 -18.18 -11.25
C LEU A 434 -26.55 -16.70 -11.51
N ARG A 435 -27.06 -16.34 -12.69
CA ARG A 435 -27.36 -14.95 -13.06
C ARG A 435 -28.60 -14.47 -12.30
N VAL A 436 -28.51 -13.28 -11.71
CA VAL A 436 -29.67 -12.56 -11.20
C VAL A 436 -30.47 -12.11 -12.42
N GLY A 437 -31.74 -12.49 -12.52
CA GLY A 437 -32.61 -11.99 -13.58
C GLY A 437 -32.64 -10.47 -13.53
N ARG A 438 -32.32 -9.79 -14.63
CA ARG A 438 -32.57 -8.35 -14.77
C ARG A 438 -34.04 -8.13 -14.43
N ALA A 439 -34.33 -7.47 -13.32
CA ALA A 439 -35.68 -7.04 -13.05
C ALA A 439 -36.05 -6.11 -14.21
N ALA A 440 -36.95 -6.57 -15.08
CA ALA A 440 -37.56 -5.69 -16.06
C ALA A 440 -38.18 -4.52 -15.29
N GLU A 441 -37.89 -3.31 -15.77
CA GLU A 441 -38.46 -2.02 -15.39
C GLU A 441 -39.87 -2.16 -14.80
N SER A 442 -40.01 -2.03 -13.48
CA SER A 442 -41.32 -1.85 -12.83
C SER A 442 -41.24 -1.12 -11.50
N LEU A 443 -40.17 -0.37 -11.25
CA LEU A 443 -40.20 0.69 -10.24
C LEU A 443 -40.92 1.89 -10.89
N GLY A 444 -42.24 1.92 -10.73
CA GLY A 444 -43.05 3.11 -11.01
C GLY A 444 -42.55 4.32 -10.22
N PRO A 445 -42.89 5.55 -10.64
CA PRO A 445 -42.42 6.76 -9.98
C PRO A 445 -42.84 6.78 -8.51
N PRO A 446 -42.05 7.43 -7.63
CA PRO A 446 -42.42 7.59 -6.22
C PRO A 446 -43.78 8.30 -6.14
N GLU A 447 -44.69 7.75 -5.36
CA GLU A 447 -45.93 8.46 -5.01
C GLU A 447 -45.55 9.77 -4.30
N VAL A 448 -46.16 10.85 -4.78
CA VAL A 448 -45.89 12.27 -4.49
C VAL A 448 -46.22 12.63 -3.05
#